data_AF-A0A812QC18-F1
#
_entry.id   AF-A0A812QC18-F1
#
_cell.length_a   1.000
_cell.length_b   1.000
_cell.length_c   1.000
_cell.angle_alpha   90.00
_cell.angle_beta   90.00
_cell.angle_gamma   90.00
#
_symmetry.space_group_name_H-M   'P 1'
#
loop_
_entity.id
_entity.type
_entity.pdbx_description
1 polymer ?
#
loop_
_entity_poly.entity_id
_entity_poly.type
_entity_poly.pdbx_seq_one_letter_code
_entity_poly.pdbx_strand_id
1 'polypeptide(L)'
;MLPSFRRWVHFRLLAASGAFTAASSVAAFLGNRSAQKVMEVSQNTCHYIGLDKVTQKDMMTSSPDPNLRRLSTPCRLQDIDAFLSHSWHDPPLAKWEALQAWRRSFKAQHQREPRLWIDKYCIDQENIEASLMCLPVFLASCHTLLIIAGETYFDRLWCVEEVFVYLQMSRSIDSIELLPICSDMDERIQTFDAQAAQCFKDRDRQRLLATIEAGCGDFESFNADVQDALMHALKKSRWAFGA
;
A
#
# COMPACT_ATOMS: atom_id res chain seq x y z
N MET A 1 2.53 12.59 24.68
CA MET A 1 3.64 11.78 24.12
C MET A 1 3.16 11.28 22.76
N LEU A 2 3.71 11.82 21.66
CA LEU A 2 3.13 11.64 20.31
C LEU A 2 3.29 10.17 19.86
N PRO A 3 2.22 9.52 19.33
CA PRO A 3 2.27 8.18 18.75
C PRO A 3 3.38 7.98 17.70
N SER A 4 3.82 9.07 17.07
CA SER A 4 4.92 9.14 16.09
C SER A 4 6.26 8.62 16.61
N PHE A 5 6.60 8.90 17.87
CA PHE A 5 7.87 8.50 18.46
C PHE A 5 7.91 6.99 18.69
N ARG A 6 6.81 6.39 19.16
CA ARG A 6 6.72 4.94 19.35
C ARG A 6 6.76 4.17 18.03
N ARG A 7 6.04 4.64 17.00
CA ARG A 7 6.05 4.02 15.66
C ARG A 7 7.42 4.10 14.99
N TRP A 8 8.12 5.22 15.16
CA TRP A 8 9.49 5.38 14.66
C TRP A 8 10.52 4.60 15.47
N VAL A 9 10.39 4.56 16.80
CA VAL A 9 11.22 3.69 17.65
C VAL A 9 10.98 2.24 17.24
N HIS A 10 9.75 1.84 16.93
CA HIS A 10 9.45 0.50 16.43
C HIS A 10 10.08 0.24 15.05
N PHE A 11 9.94 1.14 14.08
CA PHE A 11 10.64 1.05 12.79
C PHE A 11 12.17 0.93 12.97
N ARG A 12 12.75 1.73 13.87
CA ARG A 12 14.18 1.65 14.23
C ARG A 12 14.54 0.37 14.94
N LEU A 13 13.70 -0.12 15.86
CA LEU A 13 13.90 -1.37 16.56
C LEU A 13 13.81 -2.52 15.57
N LEU A 14 12.84 -2.58 14.67
CA LEU A 14 12.80 -3.60 13.62
C LEU A 14 14.06 -3.56 12.75
N ALA A 15 14.47 -2.37 12.29
CA ALA A 15 15.69 -2.20 11.50
C ALA A 15 17.00 -2.48 12.27
N ALA A 16 17.01 -2.38 13.61
CA ALA A 16 18.21 -2.54 14.45
C ALA A 16 18.25 -3.84 15.28
N SER A 17 17.11 -4.48 15.53
CA SER A 17 16.95 -5.66 16.40
C SER A 17 16.98 -6.98 15.67
N GLY A 18 17.00 -6.97 14.33
CA GLY A 18 17.04 -8.21 13.55
C GLY A 18 15.78 -9.05 13.74
N ALA A 19 14.61 -8.44 13.92
CA ALA A 19 13.35 -9.10 13.59
C ALA A 19 13.39 -9.39 12.07
N PHE A 20 13.89 -10.57 11.72
CA PHE A 20 14.40 -10.90 10.38
C PHE A 20 13.40 -10.58 9.26
N THR A 21 12.10 -10.79 9.49
CA THR A 21 11.03 -10.55 8.51
C THR A 21 10.87 -9.07 8.15
N ALA A 22 10.50 -8.23 9.13
CA ALA A 22 10.22 -6.81 8.89
C ALA A 22 11.47 -6.02 8.49
N ALA A 23 12.62 -6.38 9.03
CA ALA A 23 13.90 -5.75 8.71
C ALA A 23 14.30 -6.03 7.25
N SER A 24 14.18 -7.27 6.79
CA SER A 24 14.52 -7.66 5.41
C SER A 24 13.61 -6.98 4.39
N SER A 25 12.29 -6.95 4.62
CA SER A 25 11.35 -6.23 3.75
C SER A 25 11.71 -4.77 3.63
N VAL A 26 11.87 -4.08 4.77
CA VAL A 26 12.27 -2.67 4.76
C VAL A 26 13.61 -2.48 4.08
N ALA A 27 14.62 -3.30 4.40
CA ALA A 27 15.97 -3.21 3.83
C ALA A 27 15.97 -3.31 2.30
N ALA A 28 15.11 -4.15 1.73
CA ALA A 28 14.98 -4.24 0.29
C ALA A 28 14.50 -2.95 -0.35
N PHE A 29 13.59 -2.20 0.29
CA PHE A 29 13.20 -0.87 -0.18
C PHE A 29 14.35 0.13 0.00
N LEU A 30 15.07 0.08 1.13
CA LEU A 30 16.21 0.97 1.40
C LEU A 30 17.34 0.82 0.36
N GLY A 31 17.56 -0.40 -0.15
CA GLY A 31 18.73 -0.72 -0.97
C GLY A 31 20.02 -0.38 -0.22
N ASN A 32 20.96 0.34 -0.86
CA ASN A 32 22.22 0.77 -0.23
C ASN A 32 22.10 2.07 0.58
N ARG A 33 20.88 2.53 0.92
CA ARG A 33 20.67 3.76 1.69
C ARG A 33 20.49 3.46 3.17
N SER A 34 20.98 4.36 4.02
CA SER A 34 20.72 4.26 5.46
C SER A 34 19.26 4.61 5.78
N ALA A 35 18.71 4.00 6.82
CA ALA A 35 17.37 4.31 7.31
C ALA A 35 17.19 5.82 7.63
N GLN A 36 18.25 6.49 8.10
CA GLN A 36 18.23 7.94 8.34
C GLN A 36 18.02 8.71 7.03
N LYS A 37 18.73 8.34 5.95
CA LYS A 37 18.57 9.02 4.67
C LYS A 37 17.18 8.80 4.09
N VAL A 38 16.64 7.59 4.19
CA VAL A 38 15.28 7.30 3.73
C VAL A 38 14.24 8.09 4.51
N MET A 39 14.40 8.22 5.83
CA MET A 39 13.53 9.06 6.64
C MET A 39 13.60 10.54 6.23
N GLU A 40 14.80 11.08 6.02
CA GLU A 40 15.00 12.46 5.56
C GLU A 40 14.32 12.70 4.21
N VAL A 41 14.53 11.80 3.24
CA VAL A 41 13.87 11.88 1.92
C VAL A 41 12.36 11.77 2.07
N SER A 42 11.86 10.82 2.86
CA SER A 42 10.43 10.63 3.11
C SER A 42 9.79 11.88 3.70
N GLN A 43 10.42 12.52 4.69
CA GLN A 43 9.92 13.75 5.30
C GLN A 43 9.80 14.92 4.31
N ASN A 44 10.72 14.99 3.34
CA ASN A 44 10.76 16.06 2.35
C ASN A 44 9.90 15.78 1.11
N THR A 45 9.49 14.52 0.89
CA THR A 45 8.80 14.09 -0.33
C THR A 45 7.42 13.48 -0.07
N CYS A 46 6.96 13.46 1.19
CA CYS A 46 5.65 12.97 1.58
C CYS A 46 4.55 13.90 1.06
N HIS A 47 3.59 13.32 0.35
CA HIS A 47 2.45 14.01 -0.23
C HIS A 47 1.16 13.22 0.05
N TYR A 48 0.02 13.91 0.03
CA TYR A 48 -1.29 13.30 -0.11
C TYR A 48 -2.10 14.00 -1.20
N ILE A 49 -3.14 13.34 -1.70
CA ILE A 49 -4.17 13.93 -2.55
C ILE A 49 -5.50 13.93 -1.79
N GLY A 50 -6.20 15.07 -1.81
CA GLY A 50 -7.59 15.13 -1.34
C GLY A 50 -8.50 14.43 -2.35
N LEU A 51 -9.39 13.55 -1.89
CA LEU A 51 -10.18 12.71 -2.81
C LEU A 51 -11.21 13.50 -3.63
N ASP A 52 -11.44 14.77 -3.34
CA ASP A 52 -12.15 15.72 -4.18
C ASP A 52 -11.41 16.12 -5.45
N LYS A 53 -10.08 16.02 -5.45
CA LYS A 53 -9.21 16.34 -6.60
C LYS A 53 -8.91 15.16 -7.50
N VAL A 54 -9.18 13.94 -7.04
CA VAL A 54 -9.01 12.73 -7.85
C VAL A 54 -10.14 12.68 -8.87
N THR A 55 -9.82 12.49 -10.16
CA THR A 55 -10.84 12.41 -11.22
C THR A 55 -11.03 10.98 -11.71
N GLN A 56 -12.22 10.69 -12.24
CA GLN A 56 -12.51 9.41 -12.90
C GLN A 56 -11.54 9.15 -14.04
N LYS A 57 -11.23 10.17 -14.85
CA LYS A 57 -10.31 10.09 -15.99
C LYS A 57 -8.94 9.57 -15.54
N ASP A 58 -8.41 10.09 -14.45
CA ASP A 58 -7.10 9.70 -13.93
C ASP A 58 -7.10 8.26 -13.39
N MET A 59 -8.23 7.81 -12.86
CA MET A 59 -8.41 6.41 -12.44
C MET A 59 -8.59 5.44 -13.62
N MET A 60 -9.05 5.93 -14.78
CA MET A 60 -9.24 5.12 -16.00
C MET A 60 -7.97 4.85 -16.79
N THR A 61 -6.95 5.70 -16.67
CA THR A 61 -5.67 5.47 -17.35
C THR A 61 -4.80 4.46 -16.59
N SER A 62 -4.16 3.53 -17.29
CA SER A 62 -3.10 2.67 -16.73
C SER A 62 -1.69 3.17 -17.11
N SER A 63 -1.56 4.42 -17.54
CA SER A 63 -0.29 5.05 -17.87
C SER A 63 0.05 6.12 -16.84
N PRO A 64 1.33 6.25 -16.43
CA PRO A 64 1.75 7.30 -15.53
C PRO A 64 1.60 8.66 -16.21
N ASP A 65 1.14 9.66 -15.45
CA ASP A 65 1.13 11.05 -15.86
C ASP A 65 1.88 11.88 -14.81
N PRO A 66 3.12 12.34 -15.12
CA PRO A 66 3.93 13.14 -14.20
C PRO A 66 3.24 14.42 -13.71
N ASN A 67 2.26 14.94 -14.45
CA ASN A 67 1.57 16.17 -14.08
C ASN A 67 0.60 15.97 -12.90
N LEU A 68 0.14 14.74 -12.65
CA LEU A 68 -0.80 14.45 -11.55
C LEU A 68 -0.21 14.75 -10.18
N ARG A 69 1.13 14.70 -10.03
CA ARG A 69 1.80 15.10 -8.78
C ARG A 69 1.50 16.54 -8.39
N ARG A 70 1.24 17.43 -9.35
CA ARG A 70 0.92 18.85 -9.07
C ARG A 70 -0.42 19.02 -8.34
N LEU A 71 -1.29 18.02 -8.39
CA LEU A 71 -2.58 18.03 -7.69
C LEU A 71 -2.43 17.63 -6.22
N SER A 72 -1.37 16.90 -5.87
CA SER A 72 -1.10 16.47 -4.49
C SER A 72 -0.50 17.60 -3.66
N THR A 73 -0.56 17.45 -2.34
CA THR A 73 -0.18 18.45 -1.35
C THR A 73 0.94 17.88 -0.48
N PRO A 74 2.09 18.57 -0.35
CA PRO A 74 3.14 18.18 0.59
C PRO A 74 2.58 18.09 2.02
N CYS A 75 3.01 17.10 2.78
CA CYS A 75 2.50 16.89 4.13
C CYS A 75 3.53 16.33 5.09
N ARG A 76 3.19 16.34 6.38
CA ARG A 76 4.00 15.65 7.39
C ARG A 76 3.62 14.16 7.39
N LEU A 77 4.57 13.32 7.77
CA LEU A 77 4.31 11.91 8.05
C LEU A 77 3.23 11.83 9.14
N GLN A 78 2.15 11.08 8.87
CA GLN A 78 0.93 10.89 9.70
C GLN A 78 -0.26 11.80 9.39
N ASP A 79 -0.16 12.70 8.42
CA ASP A 79 -1.32 13.51 8.00
C ASP A 79 -2.22 12.78 6.97
N ILE A 80 -1.94 11.50 6.69
CA ILE A 80 -2.57 10.70 5.63
C ILE A 80 -3.57 9.71 6.23
N ASP A 81 -4.81 9.76 5.76
CA ASP A 81 -5.89 8.89 6.25
C ASP A 81 -5.71 7.46 5.75
N ALA A 82 -5.49 7.28 4.45
CA ALA A 82 -5.29 5.95 3.91
C ALA A 82 -4.25 5.91 2.79
N PHE A 83 -3.56 4.79 2.71
CA PHE A 83 -2.78 4.38 1.56
C PHE A 83 -3.70 3.61 0.62
N LEU A 84 -3.83 4.02 -0.65
CA LEU A 84 -4.63 3.29 -1.64
C LEU A 84 -3.76 2.29 -2.39
N SER A 85 -3.93 1.01 -2.06
CA SER A 85 -3.37 -0.10 -2.86
C SER A 85 -4.41 -0.59 -3.86
N HIS A 86 -4.03 -0.69 -5.14
CA HIS A 86 -4.90 -1.18 -6.20
C HIS A 86 -4.09 -1.59 -7.43
N SER A 87 -4.59 -2.56 -8.21
CA SER A 87 -4.04 -2.81 -9.54
C SER A 87 -4.50 -1.72 -10.52
N TRP A 88 -3.59 -1.25 -11.37
CA TRP A 88 -3.92 -0.34 -12.46
C TRP A 88 -4.76 -1.00 -13.55
N HIS A 89 -4.69 -2.33 -13.65
CA HIS A 89 -5.35 -3.12 -14.70
C HIS A 89 -6.74 -3.62 -14.30
N ASP A 90 -7.11 -3.51 -13.02
CA ASP A 90 -8.48 -3.82 -12.58
C ASP A 90 -9.50 -2.89 -13.25
N PRO A 91 -10.77 -3.34 -13.41
CA PRO A 91 -11.82 -2.60 -14.09
C PRO A 91 -11.94 -1.15 -13.56
N PRO A 92 -11.62 -0.13 -14.39
CA PRO A 92 -11.43 1.23 -13.89
C PRO A 92 -12.72 1.88 -13.38
N LEU A 93 -13.87 1.55 -13.98
CA LEU A 93 -15.16 2.05 -13.53
C LEU A 93 -15.53 1.49 -12.16
N ALA A 94 -15.36 0.19 -11.94
CA ALA A 94 -15.64 -0.45 -10.65
C ALA A 94 -14.73 0.11 -9.55
N LYS A 95 -13.43 0.32 -9.84
CA LYS A 95 -12.51 0.99 -8.90
C LYS A 95 -12.99 2.38 -8.52
N TRP A 96 -13.40 3.18 -9.51
CA TRP A 96 -13.90 4.54 -9.27
C TRP A 96 -15.17 4.54 -8.41
N GLU A 97 -16.12 3.67 -8.72
CA GLU A 97 -17.37 3.55 -7.96
C GLU A 97 -17.13 3.13 -6.52
N ALA A 98 -16.27 2.12 -6.30
CA ALA A 98 -15.87 1.66 -4.98
C ALA A 98 -15.17 2.77 -4.18
N LEU A 99 -14.22 3.48 -4.79
CA LEU A 99 -13.51 4.60 -4.17
C LEU A 99 -14.47 5.74 -3.78
N GLN A 100 -15.44 6.05 -4.64
CA GLN A 100 -16.45 7.09 -4.36
C GLN A 100 -17.46 6.65 -3.29
N ALA A 101 -17.78 5.36 -3.20
CA ALA A 101 -18.58 4.81 -2.10
C ALA A 101 -17.86 4.94 -0.77
N TRP A 102 -16.58 4.57 -0.72
CA TRP A 102 -15.72 4.76 0.45
C TRP A 102 -15.61 6.24 0.84
N ARG A 103 -15.38 7.14 -0.13
CA ARG A 103 -15.36 8.59 0.08
C ARG A 103 -16.62 9.10 0.78
N ARG A 104 -17.81 8.68 0.31
CA ARG A 104 -19.09 9.08 0.91
C ARG A 104 -19.17 8.64 2.37
N SER A 105 -18.81 7.39 2.67
CA SER A 105 -18.81 6.92 4.07
C SER A 105 -17.79 7.66 4.93
N PHE A 106 -16.59 7.92 4.41
CA PHE A 106 -15.57 8.67 5.14
C PHE A 106 -16.07 10.07 5.49
N LYS A 107 -16.66 10.78 4.52
CA LYS A 107 -17.22 12.12 4.73
C LYS A 107 -18.34 12.12 5.76
N ALA A 108 -19.21 11.10 5.76
CA ALA A 108 -20.26 10.98 6.77
C ALA A 108 -19.70 10.87 8.20
N GLN A 109 -18.57 10.18 8.37
CA GLN A 109 -17.94 9.97 9.68
C GLN A 109 -17.04 11.14 10.11
N HIS A 110 -16.30 11.74 9.18
CA HIS A 110 -15.21 12.69 9.48
C HIS A 110 -15.52 14.14 9.09
N GLN A 111 -16.61 14.40 8.36
CA GLN A 111 -17.05 15.74 7.95
C GLN A 111 -15.99 16.53 7.13
N ARG A 112 -15.10 15.81 6.43
CA ARG A 112 -14.10 16.37 5.51
C ARG A 112 -13.73 15.37 4.42
N GLU A 113 -13.03 15.82 3.39
CA GLU A 113 -12.46 14.94 2.37
C GLU A 113 -11.33 14.06 2.97
N PRO A 114 -11.23 12.78 2.54
CA PRO A 114 -10.12 11.94 2.91
C PRO A 114 -8.83 12.37 2.19
N ARG A 115 -7.72 12.25 2.90
CA ARG A 115 -6.37 12.50 2.43
C ARG A 115 -5.72 11.16 2.11
N LEU A 116 -5.51 10.89 0.83
CA LEU A 116 -4.99 9.62 0.37
C LEU A 116 -3.54 9.73 -0.09
N TRP A 117 -2.75 8.69 0.19
CA TRP A 117 -1.57 8.40 -0.60
C TRP A 117 -1.99 7.51 -1.75
N ILE A 118 -1.83 7.99 -2.99
CA ILE A 118 -2.12 7.25 -4.22
C ILE A 118 -0.89 7.34 -5.10
N ASP A 119 -0.39 6.22 -5.57
CA ASP A 119 0.83 6.12 -6.38
C ASP A 119 0.87 7.12 -7.55
N LYS A 120 -0.20 7.23 -8.34
CA LYS A 120 -0.33 8.17 -9.48
C LYS A 120 -0.10 9.63 -9.09
N TYR A 121 -0.46 10.02 -7.88
CA TYR A 121 -0.44 11.41 -7.41
C TYR A 121 0.73 11.71 -6.47
N CYS A 122 1.22 10.70 -5.76
CA CYS A 122 2.19 10.88 -4.67
C CYS A 122 3.59 10.38 -5.03
N ILE A 123 3.73 9.53 -6.05
CA ILE A 123 5.04 9.17 -6.61
C ILE A 123 5.53 10.30 -7.51
N ASP A 124 6.81 10.63 -7.37
CA ASP A 124 7.51 11.46 -8.34
C ASP A 124 7.83 10.60 -9.56
N GLN A 125 7.08 10.79 -10.65
CA GLN A 125 7.28 10.01 -11.87
C GLN A 125 8.61 10.33 -12.55
N GLU A 126 9.24 11.47 -12.24
CA GLU A 126 10.58 11.82 -12.70
C GLU A 126 11.67 11.17 -11.83
N ASN A 127 11.32 10.72 -10.62
CA ASN A 127 12.22 10.05 -9.68
C ASN A 127 11.53 8.91 -8.92
N ILE A 128 11.10 7.90 -9.69
CA ILE A 128 10.33 6.76 -9.17
C ILE A 128 11.14 5.99 -8.11
N GLU A 129 12.44 5.78 -8.33
CA GLU A 129 13.28 5.00 -7.42
C GLU A 129 13.35 5.63 -6.01
N ALA A 130 13.46 6.96 -5.92
CA ALA A 130 13.44 7.65 -4.63
C ALA A 130 12.09 7.49 -3.91
N SER A 131 10.99 7.52 -4.67
CA SER A 131 9.64 7.34 -4.12
C SER A 131 9.42 5.91 -3.64
N LEU A 132 9.81 4.90 -4.44
CA LEU A 132 9.67 3.49 -4.09
C LEU A 132 10.50 3.14 -2.85
N MET A 133 11.72 3.65 -2.72
CA MET A 133 12.56 3.44 -1.53
C MET A 133 11.88 3.90 -0.23
N CYS A 134 11.02 4.93 -0.32
CA CYS A 134 10.32 5.51 0.81
C CYS A 134 8.96 4.83 1.09
N LEU A 135 8.54 3.87 0.26
CA LEU A 135 7.22 3.23 0.34
C LEU A 135 6.90 2.65 1.73
N PRO A 136 7.83 1.95 2.43
CA PRO A 136 7.55 1.46 3.78
C PRO A 136 7.27 2.60 4.77
N VAL A 137 7.94 3.74 4.62
CA VAL A 137 7.71 4.91 5.48
C VAL A 137 6.36 5.55 5.17
N PHE A 138 5.97 5.64 3.90
CA PHE A 138 4.65 6.17 3.50
C PHE A 138 3.51 5.27 3.97
N LEU A 139 3.61 3.95 3.78
CA LEU A 139 2.68 2.95 4.33
C LEU A 139 2.56 3.08 5.86
N ALA A 140 3.71 3.10 6.54
CA ALA A 140 3.78 3.26 7.99
C ALA A 140 3.31 4.65 8.47
N SER A 141 3.11 5.62 7.58
CA SER A 141 2.57 6.93 7.92
C SER A 141 1.04 7.01 7.78
N CYS A 142 0.41 6.09 7.05
CA CYS A 142 -1.03 6.09 6.83
C CYS A 142 -1.80 5.48 8.03
N HIS A 143 -3.04 5.89 8.25
CA HIS A 143 -3.89 5.29 9.30
C HIS A 143 -4.49 3.97 8.84
N THR A 144 -4.98 3.91 7.60
CA THR A 144 -5.63 2.76 7.00
C THR A 144 -4.86 2.29 5.76
N LEU A 145 -4.81 0.97 5.53
CA LEU A 145 -4.49 0.43 4.21
C LEU A 145 -5.81 0.18 3.49
N LEU A 146 -6.12 1.03 2.52
CA LEU A 146 -7.33 0.93 1.70
C LEU A 146 -6.98 0.13 0.44
N ILE A 147 -7.56 -1.05 0.32
CA ILE A 147 -7.32 -1.96 -0.79
C ILE A 147 -8.56 -1.98 -1.69
N ILE A 148 -8.40 -1.66 -2.97
CA ILE A 148 -9.43 -1.95 -3.98
C ILE A 148 -8.88 -3.09 -4.83
N ALA A 149 -9.48 -4.27 -4.68
CA ALA A 149 -9.00 -5.49 -5.31
C ALA A 149 -10.03 -6.04 -6.30
N GLY A 150 -9.62 -6.18 -7.56
CA GLY A 150 -10.33 -6.94 -8.59
C GLY A 150 -9.53 -8.15 -9.06
N GLU A 151 -9.83 -8.60 -10.27
CA GLU A 151 -9.29 -9.83 -10.83
C GLU A 151 -7.75 -9.84 -10.93
N THR A 152 -7.13 -8.67 -11.15
CA THR A 152 -5.70 -8.53 -11.41
C THR A 152 -4.89 -8.05 -10.19
N TYR A 153 -5.52 -7.88 -9.03
CA TYR A 153 -4.84 -7.38 -7.84
C TYR A 153 -3.69 -8.29 -7.40
N PHE A 154 -3.94 -9.59 -7.36
CA PHE A 154 -2.98 -10.60 -6.91
C PHE A 154 -1.89 -10.91 -7.94
N ASP A 155 -2.10 -10.55 -9.21
CA ASP A 155 -1.10 -10.69 -10.27
C ASP A 155 0.02 -9.65 -10.13
N ARG A 156 -0.15 -8.63 -9.27
CA ARG A 156 0.76 -7.50 -9.10
C ARG A 156 1.55 -7.67 -7.81
N LEU A 157 2.82 -8.06 -7.93
CA LEU A 157 3.68 -8.31 -6.77
C LEU A 157 3.82 -7.07 -5.87
N TRP A 158 3.86 -5.86 -6.45
CA TRP A 158 3.86 -4.61 -5.68
C TRP A 158 2.63 -4.45 -4.78
N CYS A 159 1.44 -4.85 -5.22
CA CYS A 159 0.21 -4.68 -4.44
C CYS A 159 0.20 -5.60 -3.20
N VAL A 160 0.65 -6.84 -3.35
CA VAL A 160 0.71 -7.80 -2.23
C VAL A 160 1.89 -7.51 -1.30
N GLU A 161 3.01 -6.99 -1.83
CA GLU A 161 4.13 -6.52 -1.02
C GLU A 161 3.71 -5.34 -0.11
N GLU A 162 2.84 -4.44 -0.58
CA GLU A 162 2.30 -3.35 0.25
C GLU A 162 1.52 -3.88 1.46
N VAL A 163 0.74 -4.95 1.28
CA VAL A 163 0.03 -5.63 2.38
C VAL A 163 1.04 -6.17 3.39
N PHE A 164 2.04 -6.92 2.91
CA PHE A 164 3.04 -7.50 3.78
C PHE A 164 3.83 -6.45 4.56
N VAL A 165 4.36 -5.42 3.87
CA VAL A 165 5.06 -4.30 4.51
C VAL A 165 4.17 -3.62 5.55
N TYR A 166 2.88 -3.41 5.24
CA TYR A 166 1.95 -2.80 6.19
C TYR A 166 1.78 -3.62 7.48
N LEU A 167 1.67 -4.95 7.36
CA LEU A 167 1.59 -5.88 8.49
C LEU A 167 2.89 -5.88 9.31
N GLN A 168 4.04 -5.95 8.64
CA GLN A 168 5.36 -5.95 9.29
C GLN A 168 5.64 -4.67 10.07
N MET A 169 5.04 -3.54 9.69
CA MET A 169 5.11 -2.27 10.44
C MET A 169 4.20 -2.24 11.69
N SER A 170 3.77 -3.42 12.16
CA SER A 170 2.91 -3.66 13.32
C SER A 170 1.64 -2.82 13.29
N ARG A 171 1.04 -2.72 12.11
CA ARG A 171 -0.31 -2.21 11.98
C ARG A 171 -1.30 -3.33 12.29
N SER A 172 -2.42 -2.95 12.88
CA SER A 172 -3.47 -3.92 13.14
C SER A 172 -4.03 -4.38 11.81
N ILE A 173 -4.27 -5.67 11.65
CA ILE A 173 -5.04 -6.22 10.53
C ILE A 173 -6.41 -5.51 10.47
N ASP A 174 -6.93 -5.03 11.60
CA ASP A 174 -8.17 -4.27 11.69
C ASP A 174 -8.16 -2.90 10.99
N SER A 175 -6.98 -2.36 10.67
CA SER A 175 -6.85 -1.10 9.91
C SER A 175 -6.66 -1.32 8.41
N ILE A 176 -6.87 -2.55 7.92
CA ILE A 176 -7.02 -2.85 6.50
C ILE A 176 -8.50 -2.76 6.14
N GLU A 177 -8.83 -1.95 5.13
CA GLU A 177 -10.16 -1.89 4.52
C GLU A 177 -10.10 -2.44 3.10
N LEU A 178 -10.75 -3.59 2.86
CA LEU A 178 -10.79 -4.24 1.57
C LEU A 178 -12.11 -3.95 0.85
N LEU A 179 -12.03 -3.39 -0.35
CA LEU A 179 -13.14 -3.12 -1.26
C LEU A 179 -13.03 -4.09 -2.44
N PRO A 180 -13.69 -5.26 -2.36
CA PRO A 180 -13.69 -6.20 -3.47
C PRO A 180 -14.53 -5.67 -4.63
N ILE A 181 -14.00 -5.77 -5.84
CA ILE A 181 -14.71 -5.39 -7.08
C ILE A 181 -14.87 -6.57 -8.05
N CYS A 182 -14.62 -7.79 -7.58
CA CYS A 182 -14.97 -9.05 -8.24
C CYS A 182 -15.65 -10.00 -7.23
N SER A 183 -16.48 -10.90 -7.73
CA SER A 183 -17.36 -11.75 -6.91
C SER A 183 -16.65 -12.95 -6.28
N ASP A 184 -15.52 -13.37 -6.83
CA ASP A 184 -14.70 -14.53 -6.46
C ASP A 184 -13.49 -14.14 -5.57
N MET A 185 -13.62 -13.05 -4.80
CA MET A 185 -12.51 -12.50 -4.03
C MET A 185 -11.95 -13.47 -2.99
N ASP A 186 -12.80 -14.27 -2.35
CA ASP A 186 -12.41 -15.27 -1.36
C ASP A 186 -11.54 -16.38 -1.97
N GLU A 187 -11.96 -16.90 -3.13
CA GLU A 187 -11.18 -17.87 -3.90
C GLU A 187 -9.84 -17.28 -4.32
N ARG A 188 -9.84 -16.05 -4.88
CA ARG A 188 -8.60 -15.37 -5.31
C ARG A 188 -7.61 -15.16 -4.18
N ILE A 189 -8.09 -14.80 -2.98
CA ILE A 189 -7.23 -14.70 -1.80
C ILE A 189 -6.66 -16.09 -1.49
N GLN A 190 -7.50 -17.12 -1.36
CA GLN A 190 -7.05 -18.47 -0.99
C GLN A 190 -6.05 -19.09 -1.99
N THR A 191 -6.18 -18.78 -3.28
CA THR A 191 -5.29 -19.29 -4.33
C THR A 191 -4.09 -18.39 -4.60
N PHE A 192 -3.93 -17.28 -3.87
CA PHE A 192 -2.82 -16.35 -4.08
C PHE A 192 -1.46 -17.03 -3.90
N ASP A 193 -0.56 -16.79 -4.85
CA ASP A 193 0.85 -17.17 -4.76
C ASP A 193 1.77 -16.03 -5.23
N ALA A 194 2.62 -15.54 -4.32
CA ALA A 194 3.60 -14.50 -4.61
C ALA A 194 4.53 -14.85 -5.77
N GLN A 195 4.89 -16.13 -5.96
CA GLN A 195 5.79 -16.54 -7.04
C GLN A 195 5.14 -16.40 -8.42
N ALA A 196 3.82 -16.54 -8.51
CA ALA A 196 3.07 -16.34 -9.75
C ALA A 196 2.88 -14.85 -10.10
N ALA A 197 2.96 -13.96 -9.10
CA ALA A 197 2.79 -12.52 -9.28
C ALA A 197 3.93 -11.87 -10.09
N GLN A 198 3.60 -10.75 -10.72
CA GLN A 198 4.43 -10.07 -11.72
C GLN A 198 4.72 -8.61 -11.33
N CYS A 199 5.84 -8.10 -11.85
CA CYS A 199 6.14 -6.66 -11.91
C CYS A 199 6.29 -6.25 -13.37
N PHE A 200 6.16 -4.95 -13.64
CA PHE A 200 6.45 -4.42 -14.98
C PHE A 200 7.91 -4.65 -15.40
N LYS A 201 8.85 -4.60 -14.45
CA LYS A 201 10.27 -4.90 -14.67
C LYS A 201 10.65 -6.20 -13.97
N ASP A 202 11.26 -7.13 -14.70
CA ASP A 202 11.76 -8.39 -14.15
C ASP A 202 12.75 -8.17 -13.00
N ARG A 203 13.58 -7.14 -13.10
CA ARG A 203 14.52 -6.75 -12.03
C ARG A 203 13.78 -6.43 -10.72
N ASP A 204 12.66 -5.72 -10.80
CA ASP A 204 11.87 -5.38 -9.62
C ASP A 204 11.20 -6.64 -9.06
N ARG A 205 10.69 -7.52 -9.94
CA ARG A 205 10.13 -8.83 -9.52
C ARG A 205 11.17 -9.66 -8.77
N GLN A 206 12.35 -9.85 -9.33
CA GLN A 206 13.44 -10.60 -8.71
C GLN A 206 13.85 -10.01 -7.36
N ARG A 207 13.95 -8.68 -7.26
CA ARG A 207 14.30 -8.00 -6.02
C ARG A 207 13.24 -8.23 -4.94
N LEU A 208 11.96 -8.07 -5.27
CA LEU A 208 10.86 -8.28 -4.31
C LEU A 208 10.75 -9.74 -3.87
N LEU A 209 10.86 -10.70 -4.79
CA LEU A 209 10.84 -12.12 -4.41
C LEU A 209 12.01 -12.50 -3.50
N ALA A 210 13.23 -12.04 -3.81
CA ALA A 210 14.39 -12.27 -2.94
C ALA A 210 14.22 -11.63 -1.55
N THR A 211 13.46 -10.54 -1.49
CA THR A 211 13.13 -9.84 -0.23
C THR A 211 12.15 -10.63 0.60
N ILE A 212 11.10 -11.15 -0.04
CA ILE A 212 10.10 -12.00 0.58
C ILE A 212 10.78 -13.25 1.16
N GLU A 213 11.61 -13.93 0.37
CA GLU A 213 12.36 -15.11 0.81
C GLU A 213 13.31 -14.77 1.97
N ALA A 214 14.09 -13.70 1.88
CA ALA A 214 15.00 -13.28 2.94
C ALA A 214 14.29 -12.81 4.22
N GLY A 215 13.06 -12.31 4.10
CA GLY A 215 12.24 -11.89 5.23
C GLY A 215 11.51 -13.05 5.88
N CYS A 216 10.72 -13.79 5.10
CA CYS A 216 9.79 -14.80 5.57
C CYS A 216 10.42 -16.19 5.72
N GLY A 217 11.62 -16.39 5.16
CA GLY A 217 12.25 -17.70 5.02
C GLY A 217 11.79 -18.45 3.78
N ASP A 218 10.47 -18.49 3.53
CA ASP A 218 9.87 -19.09 2.35
C ASP A 218 8.63 -18.33 1.85
N PHE A 219 8.20 -18.65 0.62
CA PHE A 219 7.02 -18.04 0.01
C PHE A 219 5.70 -18.57 0.59
N GLU A 220 5.69 -19.77 1.17
CA GLU A 220 4.48 -20.36 1.76
C GLU A 220 4.04 -19.57 2.99
N SER A 221 4.98 -19.22 3.86
CA SER A 221 4.75 -18.39 5.04
C SER A 221 4.30 -16.98 4.66
N PHE A 222 4.92 -16.37 3.64
CA PHE A 222 4.46 -15.09 3.11
C PHE A 222 3.04 -15.15 2.57
N ASN A 223 2.74 -16.17 1.75
CA ASN A 223 1.42 -16.36 1.16
C ASN A 223 0.39 -16.51 2.29
N ALA A 224 0.64 -17.35 3.29
CA ALA A 224 -0.25 -17.55 4.44
C ALA A 224 -0.52 -16.24 5.20
N ASP A 225 0.51 -15.45 5.52
CA ASP A 225 0.36 -14.16 6.22
C ASP A 225 -0.53 -13.18 5.45
N VAL A 226 -0.31 -13.06 4.13
CA VAL A 226 -1.10 -12.17 3.26
C VAL A 226 -2.53 -12.69 3.13
N GLN A 227 -2.71 -14.00 2.92
CA GLN A 227 -4.00 -14.64 2.81
C GLN A 227 -4.84 -14.45 4.07
N ASP A 228 -4.27 -14.73 5.25
CA ASP A 228 -4.96 -14.57 6.53
C ASP A 228 -5.39 -13.12 6.78
N ALA A 229 -4.49 -12.17 6.52
CA ALA A 229 -4.79 -10.76 6.69
C ALA A 229 -5.91 -10.28 5.75
N LEU A 230 -5.86 -10.67 4.48
CA LEU A 230 -6.87 -10.29 3.50
C LEU A 230 -8.20 -11.02 3.70
N MET A 231 -8.20 -12.27 4.13
CA MET A 231 -9.41 -12.99 4.51
C MET A 231 -10.08 -12.36 5.75
N HIS A 232 -9.30 -11.91 6.74
CA HIS A 232 -9.84 -11.15 7.87
C HIS A 232 -10.46 -9.83 7.41
N ALA A 233 -9.75 -9.08 6.56
CA ALA A 233 -10.26 -7.82 6.01
C ALA A 233 -11.52 -8.03 5.17
N LEU A 234 -11.59 -9.10 4.37
CA LEU A 234 -12.76 -9.45 3.55
C LEU A 234 -13.98 -9.74 4.43
N LYS A 235 -13.84 -10.60 5.45
CA LYS A 235 -14.92 -10.96 6.38
C LYS A 235 -15.49 -9.76 7.13
N LYS A 236 -14.64 -8.78 7.44
CA LYS A 236 -15.04 -7.53 8.11
C LYS A 236 -15.58 -6.48 7.14
N SER A 237 -15.35 -6.66 5.83
CA SER A 237 -15.68 -5.66 4.84
C SER A 237 -17.19 -5.55 4.66
N ARG A 238 -17.74 -4.40 5.05
CA ARG A 238 -19.10 -3.96 4.67
C ARG A 238 -19.25 -3.64 3.18
N TRP A 239 -18.17 -3.78 2.40
CA TRP A 239 -18.13 -3.50 0.97
C TRP A 239 -18.20 -4.79 0.15
N ALA A 240 -18.17 -5.96 0.81
CA ALA A 240 -18.26 -7.26 0.15
C ALA A 240 -19.63 -7.45 -0.51
N PHE A 241 -19.65 -8.19 -1.63
CA PHE A 241 -20.90 -8.58 -2.29
C PHE A 241 -21.78 -9.35 -1.30
N GLY A 242 -22.98 -8.83 -1.01
CA GLY A 242 -23.92 -9.45 -0.08
C GLY A 242 -23.81 -9.01 1.39
N ALA A 243 -23.00 -7.99 1.70
CA ALA A 243 -22.96 -7.32 3.01
C ALA A 243 -24.13 -6.33 3.22
#